data_AF-A0A366MB62-F1
#
_entry.id   AF-A0A366MB62-F1
#
_cell.length_a   1.000
_cell.length_b   1.000
_cell.length_c   1.000
_cell.angle_alpha   90.00
_cell.angle_beta   90.00
_cell.angle_gamma   90.00
#
_symmetry.space_group_name_H-M   'P 1'
#
loop_
_entity.id
_entity.type
_entity.pdbx_description
1 polymer ?
#
loop_
_entity_poly.entity_id
_entity_poly.type
_entity_poly.pdbx_seq_one_letter_code
_entity_poly.pdbx_strand_id
1 'polypeptide(L)'
;MYIINSSFSNSPSYIGDGGFSGHGGAIFFNTNSKSNISNSNFTNNIASEGGGIFINNGDDLTINDSIFSDNFANVNGGAVFLNPN
;
A
#
# COMPACT_ATOMS: atom_id res chain seq x y z
N MET A 1 -7.73 9.43 6.66
CA MET A 1 -8.30 8.18 7.23
C MET A 1 -7.43 7.69 8.40
N TYR A 2 -7.98 6.99 9.40
CA TYR A 2 -7.20 6.41 10.51
C TYR A 2 -7.25 4.88 10.45
N ILE A 3 -6.08 4.23 10.40
CA ILE A 3 -5.94 2.78 10.47
C ILE A 3 -5.08 2.47 11.68
N ILE A 4 -5.64 1.73 12.62
CA ILE A 4 -5.02 1.47 13.91
C ILE A 4 -5.22 0.00 14.24
N ASN A 5 -4.19 -0.68 14.75
CA ASN A 5 -4.26 -2.08 15.18
C ASN A 5 -4.83 -3.03 14.10
N SER A 6 -4.52 -2.78 12.84
CA SER A 6 -5.08 -3.50 11.70
C SER A 6 -4.05 -4.42 11.06
N SER A 7 -4.49 -5.57 10.54
CA SER A 7 -3.64 -6.52 9.84
C SER A 7 -4.17 -6.75 8.43
N PHE A 8 -3.31 -6.53 7.44
CA PHE A 8 -3.60 -6.74 6.02
C PHE A 8 -2.66 -7.79 5.48
N SER A 9 -3.19 -8.89 4.96
CA SER A 9 -2.37 -9.98 4.47
C SER A 9 -2.93 -10.69 3.26
N ASN A 10 -2.04 -11.15 2.37
CA ASN A 10 -2.39 -11.91 1.18
C ASN A 10 -3.44 -11.20 0.32
N SER A 11 -3.24 -9.91 0.08
CA SER A 11 -4.04 -9.15 -0.87
C SER A 11 -3.25 -9.00 -2.18
N PRO A 12 -3.26 -10.00 -3.08
CA PRO A 12 -2.71 -9.86 -4.42
C PRO A 12 -3.69 -9.06 -5.27
N SER A 13 -3.40 -7.79 -5.51
CA SER A 13 -4.10 -7.03 -6.54
C SER A 13 -3.53 -7.44 -7.91
N TYR A 14 -4.06 -8.55 -8.41
CA TYR A 14 -3.91 -9.09 -9.76
C TYR A 14 -2.50 -9.62 -10.15
N ILE A 15 -2.37 -10.94 -10.23
CA ILE A 15 -1.24 -11.64 -10.86
C ILE A 15 -1.80 -12.31 -12.13
N GLY A 16 -1.80 -11.59 -13.25
CA GLY A 16 -2.31 -12.10 -14.53
C GLY A 16 -1.73 -11.30 -15.69
N ASP A 17 -1.03 -12.00 -16.59
CA ASP A 17 -0.43 -11.48 -17.83
C ASP A 17 -1.32 -10.43 -18.51
N GLY A 18 -0.89 -9.15 -18.51
CA GLY A 18 -1.41 -8.16 -19.45
C GLY A 18 -2.06 -6.88 -18.91
N GLY A 19 -1.96 -6.52 -17.64
CA GLY A 19 -2.42 -5.20 -17.19
C GLY A 19 -2.10 -4.86 -15.75
N PHE A 20 -1.18 -3.92 -15.54
CA PHE A 20 -0.86 -3.31 -14.24
C PHE A 20 -2.05 -2.45 -13.75
N SER A 21 -3.09 -3.06 -13.18
CA SER A 21 -4.27 -2.34 -12.68
C SER A 21 -4.34 -2.23 -11.14
N GLY A 22 -3.44 -2.90 -10.40
CA GLY A 22 -3.44 -2.93 -8.94
C GLY A 22 -2.49 -1.91 -8.32
N HIS A 23 -3.00 -0.75 -7.92
CA HIS A 23 -2.30 0.16 -7.01
C HIS A 23 -2.63 -0.24 -5.57
N GLY A 24 -1.62 -0.50 -4.73
CA GLY A 24 -1.82 -0.81 -3.32
C GLY A 24 -2.34 -2.22 -3.12
N GLY A 25 -1.49 -3.17 -2.73
CA GLY A 25 -1.95 -4.56 -2.55
C GLY A 25 -2.97 -4.67 -1.43
N ALA A 26 -2.78 -3.91 -0.35
CA ALA A 26 -3.74 -3.79 0.74
C ALA A 26 -4.53 -2.48 0.72
N ILE A 27 -3.85 -1.34 0.48
CA ILE A 27 -4.48 -0.01 0.60
C ILE A 27 -4.06 0.90 -0.55
N PHE A 28 -5.06 1.58 -1.13
CA PHE A 28 -4.90 2.65 -2.11
C PHE A 28 -5.42 3.97 -1.54
N PHE A 29 -4.53 4.95 -1.36
CA PHE A 29 -4.90 6.32 -1.00
C PHE A 29 -4.93 7.20 -2.26
N ASN A 30 -6.08 7.81 -2.54
CA ASN A 30 -6.28 8.76 -3.63
C ASN A 30 -7.35 9.79 -3.25
N THR A 31 -7.15 10.46 -2.11
CA THR A 31 -8.18 11.31 -1.51
C THR A 31 -7.75 12.76 -1.31
N ASN A 32 -6.48 13.09 -1.56
CA ASN A 32 -5.86 14.36 -1.17
C ASN A 32 -6.16 14.73 0.30
N SER A 33 -6.07 13.74 1.18
CA SER A 33 -6.44 13.81 2.58
C SER A 33 -5.31 13.31 3.49
N LYS A 34 -5.36 13.76 4.75
CA LYS A 34 -4.44 13.29 5.79
C LYS A 34 -4.84 11.89 6.24
N SER A 35 -3.89 10.96 6.17
CA SER A 35 -4.06 9.59 6.64
C SER A 35 -2.98 9.23 7.67
N ASN A 36 -3.40 8.46 8.67
CA ASN A 36 -2.51 8.00 9.73
C ASN A 36 -2.69 6.49 9.92
N ILE A 37 -1.57 5.77 9.87
CA ILE A 37 -1.50 4.33 10.12
C ILE A 37 -0.65 4.14 11.37
N SER A 38 -1.18 3.40 12.34
CA SER A 38 -0.43 3.07 13.55
C SER A 38 -0.64 1.62 13.98
N ASN A 39 0.38 1.01 14.60
CA ASN A 39 0.29 -0.33 15.19
C ASN A 39 -0.28 -1.39 14.23
N SER A 40 0.04 -1.31 12.93
CA SER A 40 -0.60 -2.14 11.91
C SER A 40 0.41 -3.01 11.16
N ASN A 41 -0.04 -4.17 10.69
CA ASN A 41 0.80 -5.12 9.96
C ASN A 41 0.33 -5.29 8.52
N PHE A 42 1.28 -5.31 7.59
CA PHE A 42 1.09 -5.57 6.16
C PHE A 42 1.99 -6.73 5.79
N THR A 43 1.42 -7.89 5.45
CA THR A 43 2.19 -9.11 5.15
C THR A 43 1.80 -9.76 3.83
N ASN A 44 2.75 -10.14 2.97
CA ASN A 44 2.47 -10.87 1.74
C ASN A 44 1.45 -10.17 0.80
N ASN A 45 1.38 -8.85 0.81
CA ASN A 45 0.53 -8.11 -0.12
C ASN A 45 1.29 -7.85 -1.42
N ILE A 46 0.62 -8.04 -2.55
CA ILE A 46 1.26 -8.00 -3.87
C ILE A 46 0.49 -7.05 -4.77
N ALA A 47 1.19 -6.11 -5.42
CA ALA A 47 0.58 -5.14 -6.33
C ALA A 47 1.48 -4.82 -7.52
N SER A 48 1.00 -4.00 -8.44
CA SER A 48 1.87 -3.36 -9.44
C SER A 48 2.77 -2.33 -8.78
N GLU A 49 2.16 -1.46 -7.98
CA GLU A 49 2.83 -0.38 -7.28
C GLU A 49 2.35 -0.34 -5.84
N GLY A 50 3.27 -0.26 -4.89
CA GLY A 50 2.94 -0.25 -3.47
C GLY A 50 2.39 -1.61 -3.03
N GLY A 51 3.26 -2.62 -2.88
CA GLY A 51 2.84 -3.99 -2.61
C GLY A 51 1.92 -4.13 -1.40
N GLY A 52 2.12 -3.32 -0.36
CA GLY A 52 1.15 -3.08 0.70
C GLY A 52 0.30 -1.84 0.46
N ILE A 53 0.94 -0.68 0.31
CA ILE A 53 0.25 0.62 0.24
C ILE A 53 0.70 1.40 -0.98
N PHE A 54 -0.26 1.92 -1.73
CA PHE A 54 -0.05 2.95 -2.72
C PHE A 54 -0.64 4.27 -2.24
N ILE A 55 0.10 5.35 -2.46
CA ILE A 55 -0.31 6.72 -2.13
C ILE A 55 -0.22 7.58 -3.37
N ASN A 56 -1.33 8.17 -3.77
CA ASN A 56 -1.35 9.14 -4.84
C ASN A 56 -0.94 10.54 -4.34
N ASN A 57 -0.39 11.35 -5.24
CA ASN A 57 0.14 12.66 -4.89
C ASN A 57 -0.94 13.56 -4.26
N GLY A 58 -0.62 14.22 -3.14
CA GLY A 58 -1.52 15.09 -2.38
C GLY A 58 -2.07 14.50 -1.08
N ASP A 59 -1.84 13.20 -0.82
CA ASP A 59 -2.16 12.57 0.47
C ASP A 59 -0.96 12.70 1.44
N ASP A 60 -1.21 13.28 2.62
CA ASP A 60 -0.25 13.32 3.74
C ASP A 60 -0.39 12.02 4.54
N LEU A 61 0.58 11.09 4.41
CA LEU A 61 0.57 9.84 5.17
C LEU A 61 1.59 9.87 6.31
N THR A 62 1.11 9.59 7.52
CA THR A 62 1.98 9.24 8.66
C THR A 62 1.83 7.77 8.97
N ILE A 63 2.95 7.04 9.09
CA ILE A 63 2.98 5.65 9.52
C ILE A 63 3.84 5.56 10.77
N ASN A 64 3.29 5.03 11.87
CA ASN A 64 4.02 4.78 13.11
C ASN A 64 3.84 3.33 13.56
N ASP A 65 4.85 2.74 14.21
CA ASP A 65 4.75 1.45 14.88
C ASP A 65 4.11 0.33 14.03
N SER A 66 4.36 0.33 12.72
CA SER A 66 3.72 -0.58 11.77
C SER A 66 4.76 -1.44 11.05
N ILE A 67 4.40 -2.68 10.74
CA ILE A 67 5.30 -3.66 10.12
C ILE A 67 4.87 -3.92 8.67
N PHE A 68 5.85 -3.92 7.76
CA PHE A 68 5.68 -4.33 6.38
C PHE A 68 6.63 -5.49 6.10
N SER A 69 6.10 -6.70 6.02
CA SER A 69 6.87 -7.93 5.74
C SER A 69 6.41 -8.58 4.45
N ASP A 70 7.36 -9.03 3.63
CA ASP A 70 7.08 -9.85 2.45
C ASP A 70 6.06 -9.24 1.46
N ASN A 71 5.87 -7.92 1.48
CA ASN A 71 5.05 -7.23 0.49
C ASN A 71 5.88 -6.99 -0.78
N PHE A 72 5.26 -7.14 -1.94
CA PHE A 72 5.94 -7.09 -3.22
C PHE A 72 5.20 -6.20 -4.23
N ALA A 73 5.94 -5.35 -4.93
CA ALA A 73 5.44 -4.56 -6.05
C ALA A 73 6.20 -4.93 -7.31
N ASN A 74 5.49 -5.16 -8.41
CA ASN A 74 6.11 -5.52 -9.70
C ASN A 74 6.86 -4.36 -10.36
N VAL A 75 6.44 -3.11 -10.10
CA VAL A 75 6.94 -1.91 -10.78
C VAL A 75 7.65 -0.99 -9.78
N ASN A 76 6.91 -0.40 -8.84
CA ASN A 76 7.45 0.61 -7.92
C ASN A 76 7.02 0.39 -6.46
N GLY A 77 7.92 0.71 -5.52
CA GLY A 77 7.66 0.72 -4.08
C GLY A 77 7.23 -0.63 -3.50
N GLY A 78 8.21 -1.52 -3.28
CA GLY A 78 8.01 -2.91 -2.88
C GLY A 78 6.90 -3.13 -1.84
N ALA A 79 6.94 -2.40 -0.71
CA ALA A 79 5.86 -2.42 0.27
C ALA A 79 5.00 -1.15 0.24
N VAL A 80 5.62 0.01 0.10
CA VAL A 80 4.91 1.30 0.04
C VAL A 80 5.43 2.06 -1.17
N PHE A 81 4.51 2.57 -1.98
CA PHE A 81 4.83 3.49 -3.06
C PHE A 81 4.13 4.82 -2.86
N LEU A 82 4.92 5.90 -2.90
CA LEU A 82 4.41 7.26 -3.01
C LEU A 82 4.58 7.68 -4.45
N ASN A 83 3.47 7.91 -5.15
CA ASN A 83 3.49 8.40 -6.51
C ASN A 83 3.81 9.91 -6.52
N PRO A 84 5.00 10.33 -6.98
CA PRO A 84 5.29 11.73 -7.22
C PRO A 84 4.70 12.09 -8.60
N ASN A 85 3.77 13.04 -8.67
CA ASN A 85 3.41 13.58 -9.99
C ASN A 85 4.62 14.26 -10.64
#